data_AF-A0A915XL78-F1
#
_entry.id   AF-A0A915XL78-F1
#
_cell.length_a   1.000
_cell.length_b   1.000
_cell.length_c   1.000
_cell.angle_alpha   90.00
_cell.angle_beta   90.00
_cell.angle_gamma   90.00
#
_symmetry.space_group_name_H-M   'P 1'
#
loop_
_entity.id
_entity.type
_entity.pdbx_description
1 polymer ?
#
loop_
_entity_poly.entity_id
_entity_poly.type
_entity_poly.pdbx_seq_one_letter_code
_entity_poly.pdbx_strand_id
1 'polypeptide(L)'
;MTEDIVADAFTAAGYTNFKRQVEVVYDGDVPIKAHLDFVFFSKAKKTLSVLEVKSPGKTPDTPYSSWEEQLYLQMGLLAKKYPDYTVDKGAILCLNLAYGEVAFFNGYTPDENIFSGLMDRARKLWSDYQGMKREEDIELATEPSPLCGFCNYISTCPRFEAEEVPELAELVGILDELQARQKELAKEIEYHKKGLLTIVSKRGPIKAGGCFLREVSRNRKVFNMDRLEAFLSENGCSPDEFKVNRPYSFLEMKKVV
;
A
#
# COMPACT_ATOMS: atom_id res chain seq x y z
N MET A 1 4.00 -10.19 -13.96
CA MET A 1 3.11 -9.39 -14.83
C MET A 1 3.53 -7.94 -14.87
N THR A 2 3.53 -7.21 -13.75
CA THR A 2 3.96 -5.80 -13.72
C THR A 2 5.44 -5.63 -14.03
N GLU A 3 6.33 -6.43 -13.44
CA GLU A 3 7.77 -6.33 -13.76
C GLU A 3 8.08 -6.79 -15.20
N ASP A 4 7.26 -7.67 -15.79
CA ASP A 4 7.43 -8.08 -17.19
C ASP A 4 7.19 -6.88 -18.13
N ILE A 5 6.10 -6.13 -17.89
CA ILE A 5 5.80 -4.91 -18.65
C ILE A 5 6.95 -3.89 -18.54
N VAL A 6 7.52 -3.73 -17.35
CA VAL A 6 8.66 -2.83 -17.10
C VAL A 6 9.91 -3.32 -17.84
N ALA A 7 10.20 -4.61 -17.80
CA ALA A 7 11.35 -5.20 -18.48
C ALA A 7 11.24 -5.07 -20.01
N ASP A 8 10.05 -5.30 -20.56
CA ASP A 8 9.77 -5.14 -21.99
C ASP A 8 9.94 -3.68 -22.40
N ALA A 9 9.46 -2.73 -21.59
CA ALA A 9 9.64 -1.31 -21.82
C ALA A 9 11.12 -0.89 -21.82
N PHE A 10 11.93 -1.36 -20.86
CA PHE A 10 13.37 -1.09 -20.84
C PHE A 10 14.09 -1.69 -22.04
N THR A 11 13.75 -2.92 -22.42
CA THR A 11 14.34 -3.59 -23.57
C THR A 11 13.99 -2.86 -24.87
N ALA A 12 12.73 -2.46 -25.04
CA ALA A 12 12.28 -1.66 -26.18
C ALA A 12 12.95 -0.28 -26.25
N ALA A 13 13.28 0.31 -25.10
CA ALA A 13 14.05 1.55 -25.00
C ALA A 13 15.58 1.36 -25.18
N GLY A 14 16.03 0.12 -25.44
CA GLY A 14 17.44 -0.19 -25.72
C GLY A 14 18.33 -0.41 -24.50
N TYR A 15 17.75 -0.50 -23.30
CA TYR A 15 18.51 -0.87 -22.10
C TYR A 15 18.84 -2.36 -22.12
N THR A 16 20.12 -2.69 -21.97
CA THR A 16 20.62 -4.07 -21.89
C THR A 16 21.38 -4.36 -20.59
N ASN A 17 21.51 -3.34 -19.73
CA ASN A 17 22.40 -3.33 -18.58
C ASN A 17 21.65 -3.49 -17.26
N PHE A 18 20.64 -4.37 -17.22
CA PHE A 18 19.93 -4.71 -16.00
C PHE A 18 19.79 -6.22 -15.84
N LYS A 19 19.70 -6.65 -14.58
CA LYS A 19 19.25 -7.99 -14.20
C LYS A 19 17.92 -7.86 -13.48
N ARG A 20 17.06 -8.86 -13.69
CA ARG A 20 15.77 -8.97 -13.02
C ARG A 20 15.85 -9.97 -11.87
N GLN A 21 15.02 -9.80 -10.85
CA GLN A 21 14.78 -10.79 -9.80
C GLN A 21 16.08 -11.25 -9.13
N VAL A 22 16.91 -10.28 -8.72
CA VAL A 22 18.24 -10.55 -8.14
C VAL A 22 18.10 -10.84 -6.66
N GLU A 23 18.58 -12.01 -6.22
CA GLU A 23 18.66 -12.34 -4.81
C GLU A 23 20.00 -11.91 -4.18
N VAL A 24 19.91 -11.19 -3.07
CA VAL A 24 21.03 -10.80 -2.21
C VAL A 24 20.85 -11.49 -0.87
N VAL A 25 21.75 -12.42 -0.55
CA VAL A 25 21.80 -13.10 0.74
C VAL A 25 22.86 -12.41 1.59
N TYR A 26 22.51 -12.07 2.82
CA TYR A 26 23.42 -11.54 3.81
C TYR A 26 24.23 -12.68 4.42
N ASP A 27 25.55 -12.60 4.33
CA ASP A 27 26.48 -13.56 4.94
C ASP A 27 26.98 -12.99 6.28
N GLY A 28 26.10 -12.99 7.28
CA GLY A 28 26.40 -12.40 8.59
C GLY A 28 25.66 -13.09 9.72
N ASP A 29 25.41 -12.34 10.79
CA ASP A 29 24.88 -12.84 12.06
C ASP A 29 23.38 -13.20 12.03
N VAL A 30 22.67 -12.77 11.00
CA VAL A 30 21.22 -12.94 10.85
C VAL A 30 20.87 -13.47 9.46
N PRO A 31 19.89 -14.37 9.34
CA PRO A 31 19.50 -14.93 8.04
C PRO A 31 18.61 -13.95 7.27
N ILE A 32 19.23 -13.04 6.52
CA ILE A 32 18.53 -12.07 5.68
C ILE A 32 18.71 -12.42 4.21
N LYS A 33 17.60 -12.42 3.45
CA LYS A 33 17.61 -12.46 2.00
C LYS A 33 16.70 -11.36 1.47
N ALA A 34 17.23 -10.54 0.57
CA ALA A 34 16.46 -9.56 -0.18
C ALA A 34 16.32 -9.99 -1.64
N HIS A 35 15.12 -9.81 -2.17
CA HIS A 35 14.81 -9.97 -3.57
C HIS A 35 14.67 -8.57 -4.19
N LEU A 36 15.45 -8.30 -5.24
CA LEU A 36 15.48 -7.01 -5.93
C LEU A 36 14.86 -7.19 -7.32
N ASP A 37 13.82 -6.43 -7.64
CA ASP A 37 13.11 -6.56 -8.91
C ASP A 37 14.03 -6.28 -10.10
N PHE A 38 14.81 -5.19 -10.02
CA PHE A 38 15.78 -4.80 -11.03
C PHE A 38 17.07 -4.27 -10.40
N VAL A 39 18.20 -4.74 -10.92
CA VAL A 39 19.53 -4.17 -10.65
C VAL A 39 20.16 -3.76 -11.97
N PHE A 40 20.30 -2.45 -12.15
CA PHE A 40 21.06 -1.87 -13.24
C PHE A 40 22.55 -1.86 -12.90
N PHE A 41 23.40 -2.06 -13.90
CA PHE A 41 24.85 -2.09 -13.70
C PHE A 41 25.61 -1.31 -14.77
N SER A 42 26.74 -0.73 -14.37
CA SER A 42 27.74 -0.18 -15.28
C SER A 42 29.11 -0.76 -14.92
N LYS A 43 29.65 -1.63 -15.79
CA LYS A 43 31.00 -2.18 -15.59
C LYS A 43 32.08 -1.11 -15.67
N ALA A 44 31.91 -0.15 -16.60
CA ALA A 44 32.87 0.93 -16.81
C ALA A 44 32.96 1.89 -15.61
N LYS A 45 31.80 2.24 -15.02
CA LYS A 45 31.74 3.12 -13.85
C LYS A 45 31.83 2.36 -12.52
N LYS A 46 31.80 1.02 -12.55
CA LYS A 46 31.61 0.15 -11.39
C LYS A 46 30.44 0.60 -10.50
N THR A 47 29.30 0.90 -11.11
CA THR A 47 28.09 1.30 -10.38
C THR A 47 26.96 0.29 -10.50
N LEU A 48 26.14 0.23 -9.46
CA LEU A 48 24.89 -0.52 -9.39
C LEU A 48 23.75 0.44 -9.01
N SER A 49 22.56 0.23 -9.56
CA SER A 49 21.37 0.98 -9.17
C SER A 49 20.18 0.03 -9.03
N VAL A 50 19.31 0.30 -8.06
CA VAL A 50 18.15 -0.55 -7.73
C VAL A 50 16.86 0.12 -8.21
N LEU A 51 15.96 -0.67 -8.80
CA LEU A 51 14.60 -0.24 -9.09
C LEU A 51 13.62 -1.27 -8.53
N GLU A 52 12.78 -0.82 -7.60
CA GLU A 52 11.68 -1.58 -7.01
C GLU A 52 10.38 -1.24 -7.74
N VAL A 53 9.55 -2.23 -8.06
CA VAL A 53 8.29 -2.05 -8.78
C VAL A 53 7.11 -2.37 -7.86
N LYS A 54 6.16 -1.44 -7.77
CA LYS A 54 4.93 -1.61 -6.99
C LYS A 54 3.71 -1.50 -7.90
N SER A 55 2.67 -2.29 -7.61
CA SER A 55 1.37 -2.20 -8.31
C SER A 55 0.23 -1.95 -7.33
N PRO A 56 0.14 -0.75 -6.74
CA PRO A 56 -0.89 -0.44 -5.75
C PRO A 56 -2.26 -0.28 -6.44
N GLY A 57 -3.34 -0.56 -5.71
CA GLY A 57 -4.71 -0.36 -6.22
C GLY A 57 -5.04 1.13 -6.44
N LYS A 58 -4.40 2.03 -5.69
CA LYS A 58 -4.41 3.48 -5.90
C LYS A 58 -2.97 3.97 -5.88
N THR A 59 -2.58 4.77 -6.86
CA THR A 59 -1.26 5.39 -6.90
C THR A 59 -1.19 6.47 -5.82
N PRO A 60 -0.22 6.41 -4.88
CA PRO A 60 -0.09 7.44 -3.86
C PRO A 60 0.68 8.65 -4.39
N ASP A 61 0.47 9.83 -3.79
CA ASP A 61 1.21 11.05 -4.14
C ASP A 61 2.66 11.02 -3.61
N THR A 62 2.87 10.29 -2.51
CA THR A 62 4.17 10.04 -1.89
C THR A 62 4.35 8.54 -1.61
N PRO A 63 5.58 8.00 -1.61
CA PRO A 63 5.80 6.59 -1.35
C PRO A 63 5.47 6.24 0.11
N TYR A 64 4.98 5.03 0.35
CA TYR A 64 4.80 4.55 1.72
C TYR A 64 6.16 4.26 2.37
N SER A 65 6.30 4.59 3.66
CA SER A 65 7.56 4.39 4.40
C SER A 65 8.10 2.96 4.29
N SER A 66 7.21 1.96 4.37
CA SER A 66 7.59 0.54 4.19
C SER A 66 8.26 0.22 2.85
N TRP A 67 7.91 0.94 1.77
CA TRP A 67 8.55 0.77 0.46
C TRP A 67 9.95 1.38 0.45
N GLU A 68 10.11 2.53 1.09
CA GLU A 68 11.40 3.19 1.23
C GLU A 68 12.34 2.34 2.10
N GLU A 69 11.87 1.86 3.26
CA GLU A 69 12.61 0.95 4.14
C GLU A 69 13.07 -0.30 3.39
N GLN A 70 12.19 -0.92 2.59
CA GLN A 70 12.55 -2.06 1.75
C GLN A 70 13.67 -1.71 0.76
N LEU A 71 13.57 -0.57 0.07
CA LEU A 71 14.56 -0.13 -0.90
C LEU A 71 15.91 0.16 -0.22
N TYR A 72 15.92 0.82 0.94
CA TYR A 72 17.13 1.10 1.70
C TYR A 72 17.83 -0.19 2.16
N LEU A 73 17.07 -1.19 2.65
CA LEU A 73 17.61 -2.48 2.99
C LEU A 73 18.22 -3.19 1.77
N GLN A 74 17.51 -3.22 0.64
CA GLN A 74 17.98 -3.80 -0.61
C GLN A 74 19.29 -3.16 -1.10
N MET A 75 19.35 -1.82 -1.11
CA MET A 75 20.55 -1.07 -1.52
C MET A 75 21.75 -1.35 -0.61
N GLY A 76 21.54 -1.33 0.72
CA GLY A 76 22.61 -1.58 1.68
C GLY A 76 23.15 -3.01 1.59
N LEU A 77 22.26 -4.01 1.50
CA LEU A 77 22.66 -5.40 1.29
C LEU A 77 23.42 -5.60 -0.02
N LEU A 78 22.97 -4.97 -1.11
CA LEU A 78 23.63 -5.03 -2.40
C LEU A 78 25.04 -4.42 -2.35
N ALA A 79 25.20 -3.30 -1.65
CA ALA A 79 26.50 -2.65 -1.45
C ALA A 79 27.47 -3.54 -0.66
N LYS A 80 27.00 -4.20 0.42
CA LYS A 80 27.85 -5.14 1.19
C LYS A 80 28.23 -6.38 0.36
N LYS A 81 27.34 -6.88 -0.51
CA LYS A 81 27.61 -8.04 -1.38
C LYS A 81 28.60 -7.75 -2.51
N TYR A 82 28.64 -6.52 -3.00
CA TYR A 82 29.49 -6.10 -4.11
C TYR A 82 30.39 -4.92 -3.72
N PRO A 83 31.40 -5.12 -2.85
CA PRO A 83 32.25 -4.04 -2.34
C PRO A 83 33.08 -3.35 -3.43
N ASP A 84 33.31 -4.01 -4.56
CA ASP A 84 34.00 -3.43 -5.72
C ASP A 84 33.12 -2.49 -6.57
N TYR A 85 31.82 -2.41 -6.25
CA TYR A 85 30.86 -1.56 -6.94
C TYR A 85 30.26 -0.54 -5.97
N THR A 86 29.97 0.65 -6.48
CA THR A 86 29.19 1.65 -5.76
C THR A 86 27.71 1.49 -6.11
N VAL A 87 26.88 1.19 -5.12
CA VAL A 87 25.42 1.37 -5.26
C VAL A 87 25.16 2.87 -5.18
N ASP A 88 24.71 3.50 -6.27
CA ASP A 88 24.64 4.96 -6.35
C ASP A 88 23.20 5.50 -6.29
N LYS A 89 22.21 4.69 -6.69
CA LYS A 89 20.82 5.14 -6.85
C LYS A 89 19.82 4.03 -6.55
N GLY A 90 18.70 4.43 -5.97
CA GLY A 90 17.48 3.66 -5.84
C GLY A 90 16.29 4.42 -6.43
N ALA A 91 15.28 3.68 -6.87
CA ALA A 91 13.99 4.25 -7.24
C ALA A 91 12.85 3.25 -7.01
N ILE A 92 11.64 3.77 -6.84
CA ILE A 92 10.39 3.01 -6.74
C ILE A 92 9.50 3.43 -7.92
N LEU A 93 9.09 2.46 -8.75
CA LEU A 93 8.15 2.67 -9.85
C LEU A 93 6.80 2.06 -9.49
N CYS A 94 5.78 2.90 -9.42
CA CYS A 94 4.40 2.46 -9.25
C CYS A 94 3.70 2.38 -10.59
N LEU A 95 3.06 1.23 -10.86
CA LEU A 95 2.23 1.00 -12.03
C LEU A 95 0.84 0.55 -11.60
N ASN A 96 -0.15 1.43 -11.82
CA ASN A 96 -1.55 1.07 -11.65
C ASN A 96 -2.16 0.71 -13.00
N LEU A 97 -2.22 -0.60 -13.28
CA LEU A 97 -2.72 -1.11 -14.56
C LEU A 97 -4.24 -0.92 -14.74
N ALA A 98 -4.99 -0.69 -13.66
CA ALA A 98 -6.44 -0.49 -13.74
C ALA A 98 -6.80 0.89 -14.29
N TYR A 99 -6.01 1.91 -13.98
CA TYR A 99 -6.27 3.30 -14.38
C TYR A 99 -5.19 3.88 -15.33
N GLY A 100 -4.13 3.11 -15.61
CA GLY A 100 -3.02 3.56 -16.47
C GLY A 100 -2.14 4.62 -15.82
N GLU A 101 -2.15 4.73 -14.49
CA GLU A 101 -1.35 5.70 -13.75
C GLU A 101 0.06 5.17 -13.49
N VAL A 102 1.03 6.07 -13.59
CA VAL A 102 2.44 5.80 -13.33
C VAL A 102 2.97 6.85 -12.37
N ALA A 103 3.59 6.42 -11.27
CA ALA A 103 4.35 7.30 -10.39
C ALA A 103 5.78 6.79 -10.26
N PHE A 104 6.74 7.72 -10.27
CA PHE A 104 8.16 7.41 -10.19
C PHE A 104 8.79 8.20 -9.05
N PHE A 105 9.16 7.49 -8.00
CA PHE A 105 9.85 8.05 -6.84
C PHE A 105 11.33 7.75 -6.97
N ASN A 106 12.14 8.79 -7.08
CA ASN A 106 13.58 8.67 -7.35
C ASN A 106 14.39 9.59 -6.42
N GLY A 107 15.72 9.50 -6.53
CA GLY A 107 16.63 10.30 -5.72
C GLY A 107 17.13 9.60 -4.47
N TYR A 108 16.74 8.35 -4.24
CA TYR A 108 17.27 7.54 -3.15
C TYR A 108 18.74 7.23 -3.40
N THR A 109 19.55 7.41 -2.38
CA THR A 109 20.95 6.96 -2.31
C THR A 109 21.10 6.07 -1.10
N PRO A 110 22.05 5.12 -1.07
CA PRO A 110 22.31 4.37 0.16
C PRO A 110 22.57 5.28 1.35
N ASP A 111 22.00 4.92 2.49
CA ASP A 111 22.17 5.63 3.76
C ASP A 111 22.55 4.60 4.83
N GLU A 112 23.75 4.71 5.38
CA GLU A 112 24.27 3.72 6.34
C GLU A 112 23.53 3.79 7.69
N ASN A 113 23.00 4.95 8.08
CA ASN A 113 22.22 5.08 9.33
C ASN A 113 20.88 4.38 9.20
N ILE A 114 20.17 4.60 8.09
CA ILE A 114 18.91 3.89 7.81
C ILE A 114 19.18 2.38 7.67
N PHE A 115 20.22 2.00 6.91
CA PHE A 115 20.57 0.60 6.72
C PHE A 115 20.92 -0.10 8.03
N SER A 116 21.77 0.51 8.87
CA SER A 116 22.14 -0.05 10.18
C SER A 116 20.94 -0.20 11.10
N GLY A 117 20.05 0.80 11.17
CA GLY A 117 18.81 0.71 11.93
C GLY A 117 17.90 -0.43 11.46
N LEU A 118 17.78 -0.63 10.14
CA LEU A 118 17.03 -1.76 9.57
C LEU A 118 17.67 -3.12 9.88
N MET A 119 19.01 -3.18 9.87
CA MET A 119 19.76 -4.38 10.27
C MET A 119 19.59 -4.69 11.75
N ASP A 120 19.59 -3.69 12.62
CA ASP A 120 19.35 -3.85 14.06
C ASP A 120 17.93 -4.35 14.33
N ARG A 121 16.94 -3.84 13.59
CA ARG A 121 15.57 -4.34 13.63
C ARG A 121 15.50 -5.81 13.20
N ALA A 122 16.20 -6.19 12.13
CA ALA A 122 16.28 -7.59 11.69
C ALA A 122 16.96 -8.50 12.73
N ARG A 123 18.01 -8.02 13.41
CA ARG A 123 18.66 -8.72 14.52
C ARG A 123 17.74 -8.92 15.70
N LYS A 124 17.00 -7.89 16.10
CA LYS A 124 16.02 -7.99 17.19
C LYS A 124 14.95 -9.02 16.85
N LEU A 125 14.36 -8.94 15.65
CA LEU A 125 13.37 -9.91 15.18
C LEU A 125 13.91 -11.34 15.19
N TRP A 126 15.14 -11.54 14.72
CA TRP A 126 15.76 -12.87 14.73
C TRP A 126 16.02 -13.38 16.15
N SER A 127 16.56 -12.53 17.04
CA SER A 127 16.78 -12.87 18.44
C SER A 127 15.49 -13.26 19.14
N ASP A 128 14.42 -12.49 18.95
CA ASP A 128 13.11 -12.75 19.53
C ASP A 128 12.54 -14.09 19.03
N TYR A 129 12.62 -14.33 17.73
CA TYR A 129 12.21 -15.59 17.13
C TYR A 129 12.99 -16.79 17.70
N GLN A 130 14.30 -16.65 17.91
CA GLN A 130 15.12 -17.70 18.52
C GLN A 130 14.76 -17.94 20.00
N GLY A 131 14.49 -16.87 20.76
CA GLY A 131 14.04 -16.98 22.15
C GLY A 131 12.69 -17.69 22.25
N MET A 132 11.72 -17.30 21.43
CA MET A 132 10.41 -17.97 21.36
C MET A 132 10.54 -19.45 21.00
N LYS A 133 11.46 -19.82 20.10
CA LYS A 133 11.75 -21.22 19.77
C LYS A 133 12.31 -22.03 20.94
N ARG A 134 12.94 -21.36 21.91
CA ARG A 134 13.44 -21.96 23.15
C ARG A 134 12.43 -21.87 24.29
N GLU A 135 11.18 -21.49 23.99
CA GLU A 135 10.10 -21.30 24.97
C GLU A 135 10.45 -20.23 26.03
N GLU A 136 11.31 -19.27 25.68
CA GLU A 136 11.59 -18.11 26.52
C GLU A 136 10.37 -17.16 26.49
N ASP A 137 10.10 -16.52 27.62
CA ASP A 137 9.10 -15.46 27.72
C ASP A 137 9.68 -14.18 27.10
N ILE A 138 9.29 -13.91 25.85
CA ILE A 138 9.79 -12.79 25.04
C ILE A 138 8.69 -11.74 24.87
N GLU A 139 8.95 -10.54 25.39
CA GLU A 139 8.12 -9.38 25.08
C GLU A 139 8.40 -8.90 23.65
N LEU A 140 7.44 -9.14 22.74
CA LEU A 140 7.54 -8.73 21.35
C LEU A 140 7.34 -7.22 21.20
N ALA A 141 8.34 -6.54 20.65
CA ALA A 141 8.23 -5.14 20.27
C ALA A 141 7.31 -5.01 19.04
N THR A 142 6.05 -4.66 19.26
CA THR A 142 5.05 -4.43 18.19
C THR A 142 5.00 -2.97 17.76
N GLU A 143 4.78 -2.74 16.46
CA GLU A 143 4.63 -1.40 15.88
C GLU A 143 3.26 -1.26 15.19
N PRO A 144 2.30 -0.52 15.77
CA PRO A 144 1.05 -0.20 15.09
C PRO A 144 1.32 0.51 13.77
N SER A 145 0.61 0.10 12.72
CA SER A 145 0.70 0.73 11.40
C SER A 145 -0.66 0.68 10.69
N PRO A 146 -0.83 1.42 9.57
CA PRO A 146 -2.02 1.28 8.73
C PRO A 146 -2.27 -0.16 8.24
N LEU A 147 -1.25 -1.01 8.25
CA LEU A 147 -1.37 -2.42 7.88
C LEU A 147 -2.04 -3.27 8.97
N CYS A 148 -2.17 -2.78 10.20
CA CYS A 148 -2.93 -3.47 11.25
C CYS A 148 -4.39 -3.68 10.83
N GLY A 149 -4.93 -2.83 9.95
CA GLY A 149 -6.26 -3.02 9.35
C GLY A 149 -6.43 -4.30 8.53
N PHE A 150 -5.33 -4.90 8.10
CA PHE A 150 -5.26 -6.06 7.21
C PHE A 150 -4.54 -7.26 7.85
N CYS A 151 -4.20 -7.19 9.14
CA CYS A 151 -3.42 -8.22 9.81
C CYS A 151 -4.30 -9.42 10.23
N ASN A 152 -3.96 -10.61 9.74
CA ASN A 152 -4.64 -11.86 10.10
C ASN A 152 -4.42 -12.30 11.55
N TYR A 153 -3.46 -11.70 12.26
CA TYR A 153 -3.13 -12.05 13.65
C TYR A 153 -3.56 -10.97 14.64
N ILE A 154 -4.44 -10.05 14.24
CA ILE A 154 -4.80 -8.89 15.07
C ILE A 154 -5.44 -9.31 16.41
N SER A 155 -6.22 -10.40 16.44
CA SER A 155 -6.88 -10.89 17.66
C SER A 155 -5.93 -11.45 18.71
N THR A 156 -4.75 -11.91 18.30
CA THR A 156 -3.72 -12.46 19.19
C THR A 156 -2.50 -11.54 19.26
N CYS A 157 -2.59 -10.33 18.72
CA CYS A 157 -1.49 -9.39 18.71
C CYS A 157 -1.36 -8.78 20.10
N PRO A 158 -0.19 -8.87 20.77
CA PRO A 158 -0.01 -8.32 22.12
C PRO A 158 -0.26 -6.81 22.17
N ARG A 159 -0.10 -6.10 21.04
CA ARG A 159 -0.38 -4.66 20.95
C ARG A 159 -1.86 -4.31 21.09
N PHE A 160 -2.72 -5.23 20.69
CA PHE A 160 -4.17 -5.11 20.66
C PHE A 160 -4.81 -6.09 21.67
N GLU A 161 -4.03 -6.52 22.67
CA GLU A 161 -4.54 -7.30 23.78
C GLU A 161 -5.69 -6.54 24.44
N ALA A 162 -6.81 -7.23 24.59
CA ALA A 162 -8.05 -6.69 25.12
C ALA A 162 -8.76 -7.77 25.93
N GLU A 163 -9.65 -7.33 26.81
CA GLU A 163 -10.52 -8.24 27.56
C GLU A 163 -11.44 -9.00 26.60
N GLU A 164 -11.50 -10.32 26.78
CA GLU A 164 -12.51 -11.14 26.13
C GLU A 164 -13.83 -11.02 26.91
N VAL A 165 -14.90 -10.60 26.22
CA VAL A 165 -16.24 -10.39 26.80
C VAL A 165 -17.23 -11.33 26.08
N PRO A 166 -17.34 -12.61 26.50
CA PRO A 166 -18.16 -13.62 25.82
C PRO A 166 -19.64 -13.25 25.72
N GLU A 167 -20.15 -12.44 26.64
CA GLU A 167 -21.55 -12.00 26.70
C GLU A 167 -21.96 -11.19 25.46
N LEU A 168 -20.99 -10.59 24.75
CA LEU A 168 -21.25 -9.82 23.54
C LEU A 168 -21.21 -10.68 22.26
N ALA A 169 -20.83 -11.96 22.34
CA ALA A 169 -20.64 -12.81 21.17
C ALA A 169 -21.93 -12.93 20.31
N GLU A 170 -23.09 -13.06 20.94
CA GLU A 170 -24.38 -13.13 20.23
C GLU A 170 -24.68 -11.81 19.51
N LEU A 171 -24.50 -10.67 20.18
CA LEU A 171 -24.73 -9.35 19.58
C LEU A 171 -23.79 -9.07 18.41
N VAL A 172 -22.52 -9.48 18.53
CA VAL A 172 -21.53 -9.40 17.44
C VAL A 172 -21.97 -10.25 16.25
N GLY A 173 -22.46 -11.48 16.50
CA GLY A 173 -22.99 -12.36 15.47
C GLY A 173 -24.20 -11.77 14.74
N ILE A 174 -25.16 -11.21 15.49
CA ILE A 174 -26.33 -10.52 14.91
C ILE A 174 -25.90 -9.34 14.02
N LEU A 175 -24.98 -8.51 14.50
CA LEU A 175 -24.51 -7.35 13.75
C LEU A 175 -23.80 -7.77 12.45
N ASP A 176 -22.98 -8.82 12.51
CA ASP A 176 -22.30 -9.36 11.35
C ASP A 176 -23.28 -9.90 10.30
N GLU A 177 -24.30 -10.67 10.72
CA GLU A 177 -25.34 -11.14 9.81
C GLU A 177 -26.10 -9.98 9.16
N LEU A 178 -26.44 -8.95 9.94
CA LEU A 178 -27.14 -7.77 9.44
C LEU A 178 -26.28 -7.00 8.42
N GLN A 179 -24.98 -6.84 8.67
CA GLN A 179 -24.04 -6.21 7.74
C GLN A 179 -23.89 -7.04 6.44
N ALA A 180 -23.82 -8.37 6.55
CA ALA A 180 -23.78 -9.26 5.39
C ALA A 180 -25.06 -9.13 4.54
N ARG A 181 -26.23 -9.18 5.17
CA ARG A 181 -27.53 -8.97 4.49
C ARG A 181 -27.63 -7.59 3.87
N GLN A 182 -27.16 -6.55 4.56
CA GLN A 182 -27.13 -5.18 4.03
C GLN A 182 -26.30 -5.10 2.74
N LYS A 183 -25.14 -5.76 2.70
CA LYS A 183 -24.26 -5.80 1.52
C LYS A 183 -24.91 -6.52 0.35
N GLU A 184 -25.55 -7.67 0.57
CA GLU A 184 -26.24 -8.40 -0.49
C GLU A 184 -27.47 -7.63 -1.01
N LEU A 185 -28.29 -7.07 -0.12
CA LEU A 185 -29.41 -6.20 -0.50
C LEU A 185 -28.94 -4.99 -1.31
N ALA A 186 -27.80 -4.37 -0.93
CA ALA A 186 -27.25 -3.25 -1.69
C ALA A 186 -26.85 -3.65 -3.12
N LYS A 187 -26.29 -4.85 -3.32
CA LYS A 187 -25.97 -5.39 -4.65
C LYS A 187 -27.23 -5.66 -5.47
N GLU A 188 -28.25 -6.28 -4.87
CA GLU A 188 -29.53 -6.54 -5.54
C GLU A 188 -30.24 -5.26 -5.97
N ILE A 189 -30.30 -4.26 -5.07
CA ILE A 189 -30.85 -2.94 -5.36
C ILE A 189 -30.12 -2.30 -6.55
N GLU A 190 -28.78 -2.33 -6.54
CA GLU A 190 -27.98 -1.73 -7.61
C GLU A 190 -28.17 -2.47 -8.94
N TYR A 191 -28.25 -3.81 -8.92
CA TYR A 191 -28.56 -4.63 -10.09
C TYR A 191 -29.91 -4.23 -10.72
N HIS A 192 -30.98 -4.18 -9.92
CA HIS A 192 -32.30 -3.78 -10.41
C HIS A 192 -32.34 -2.32 -10.88
N LYS A 193 -31.68 -1.40 -10.17
CA LYS A 193 -31.56 0.01 -10.59
C LYS A 193 -30.88 0.14 -11.96
N LYS A 194 -29.77 -0.56 -12.18
CA LYS A 194 -29.07 -0.56 -13.48
C LYS A 194 -29.95 -1.13 -14.60
N GLY A 195 -30.68 -2.21 -14.33
CA GLY A 195 -31.64 -2.76 -15.28
C GLY A 195 -32.73 -1.76 -15.67
N LEU A 196 -33.36 -1.13 -14.69
CA LEU A 196 -34.37 -0.09 -14.92
C LEU A 196 -33.79 1.12 -15.66
N LEU A 197 -32.62 1.61 -15.25
CA LEU A 197 -31.92 2.72 -15.90
C LEU A 197 -31.67 2.42 -17.38
N THR A 198 -31.16 1.22 -17.70
CA THR A 198 -30.91 0.79 -19.09
C THR A 198 -32.16 0.85 -19.97
N ILE A 199 -33.33 0.48 -19.42
CA ILE A 199 -34.60 0.54 -20.14
C ILE A 199 -35.02 2.00 -20.35
N VAL A 200 -34.95 2.82 -19.30
CA VAL A 200 -35.36 4.22 -19.32
C VAL A 200 -34.46 5.05 -20.24
N SER A 201 -33.15 4.81 -20.26
CA SER A 201 -32.22 5.50 -21.16
C SER A 201 -32.52 5.26 -22.65
N LYS A 202 -33.06 4.08 -22.99
CA LYS A 202 -33.42 3.75 -24.38
C LYS A 202 -34.81 4.26 -24.78
N ARG A 203 -35.75 4.30 -23.84
CA ARG A 203 -37.18 4.59 -24.12
C ARG A 203 -37.62 6.00 -23.74
N GLY A 204 -36.81 6.73 -22.98
CA GLY A 204 -37.23 7.96 -22.31
C GLY A 204 -38.07 7.69 -21.05
N PRO A 205 -38.68 8.74 -20.46
CA PRO A 205 -39.46 8.61 -19.23
C PRO A 205 -40.67 7.68 -19.34
N ILE A 206 -40.88 6.81 -18.35
CA ILE A 206 -41.97 5.80 -18.33
C ILE A 206 -42.69 5.76 -16.98
N LYS A 207 -43.90 5.20 -16.95
CA LYS A 207 -44.63 4.87 -15.71
C LYS A 207 -44.78 3.36 -15.58
N ALA A 208 -44.46 2.80 -14.42
CA ALA A 208 -44.61 1.37 -14.12
C ALA A 208 -44.84 1.15 -12.63
N GLY A 209 -45.74 0.24 -12.25
CA GLY A 209 -45.99 -0.11 -10.84
C GLY A 209 -46.41 1.06 -9.95
N GLY A 210 -47.08 2.08 -10.50
CA GLY A 210 -47.43 3.31 -9.78
C GLY A 210 -46.30 4.34 -9.66
N CYS A 211 -45.10 4.04 -10.17
CA CYS A 211 -43.93 4.92 -10.12
C CYS A 211 -43.65 5.58 -11.47
N PHE A 212 -43.12 6.81 -11.43
CA PHE A 212 -42.58 7.50 -12.61
C PHE A 212 -41.06 7.35 -12.64
N LEU A 213 -40.54 6.81 -13.74
CA LEU A 213 -39.13 6.49 -13.94
C LEU A 213 -38.58 7.41 -15.03
N ARG A 214 -37.47 8.09 -14.74
CA ARG A 214 -36.73 8.89 -15.71
C ARG A 214 -35.25 8.82 -15.43
N GLU A 215 -34.45 8.91 -16.48
CA GLU A 215 -33.03 9.17 -16.35
C GLU A 215 -32.84 10.64 -15.97
N VAL A 216 -32.00 10.89 -14.97
CA VAL A 216 -31.69 12.24 -14.52
C VAL A 216 -30.18 12.38 -14.47
N SER A 217 -29.65 13.22 -15.35
CA SER A 217 -28.26 13.68 -15.26
C SER A 217 -28.21 14.94 -14.40
N ARG A 218 -27.40 14.91 -13.34
CA ARG A 218 -27.11 16.09 -12.51
C ARG A 218 -25.62 16.34 -12.49
N ASN A 219 -25.22 17.57 -12.80
CA ASN A 219 -23.84 17.98 -12.63
C ASN A 219 -23.60 18.33 -11.16
N ARG A 220 -22.61 17.69 -10.54
CA ARG A 220 -22.14 18.08 -9.22
C ARG A 220 -21.08 19.16 -9.39
N LYS A 221 -21.28 20.32 -8.77
CA LYS A 221 -20.21 21.29 -8.58
C LYS A 221 -19.27 20.72 -7.51
N VAL A 222 -18.07 20.36 -7.92
CA VAL A 222 -16.98 19.94 -7.03
C VAL A 222 -15.98 21.08 -6.94
N PHE A 223 -15.38 21.25 -5.76
CA PHE A 223 -14.27 22.19 -5.61
C PHE A 223 -13.08 21.66 -6.40
N ASN A 224 -12.52 22.52 -7.25
CA ASN A 224 -11.25 22.24 -7.89
C ASN A 224 -10.16 22.60 -6.88
N MET A 225 -9.60 21.57 -6.23
CA MET A 225 -8.63 21.76 -5.15
C MET A 225 -7.33 22.38 -5.67
N ASP A 226 -6.86 22.00 -6.86
CA ASP A 226 -5.62 22.54 -7.46
C ASP A 226 -5.71 24.06 -7.66
N ARG A 227 -6.84 24.54 -8.21
CA ARG A 227 -7.08 25.97 -8.40
C ARG A 227 -7.24 26.71 -7.07
N LEU A 228 -7.81 26.06 -6.06
CA LEU A 228 -7.95 26.64 -4.73
C LEU A 228 -6.59 26.75 -4.04
N GLU A 229 -5.77 25.72 -4.10
CA GLU A 229 -4.43 25.67 -3.51
C GLU A 229 -3.50 26.71 -4.15
N ALA A 230 -3.53 26.85 -5.48
CA ALA A 230 -2.82 27.92 -6.18
C ALA A 230 -3.24 29.31 -5.69
N PHE A 231 -4.56 29.56 -5.61
CA PHE A 231 -5.09 30.83 -5.12
C PHE A 231 -4.70 31.12 -3.66
N LEU A 232 -4.78 30.12 -2.79
CA LEU A 232 -4.42 30.27 -1.38
C LEU A 232 -2.91 30.56 -1.23
N SER A 233 -2.08 29.86 -2.00
CA SER A 233 -0.62 30.04 -2.00
C SER A 233 -0.22 31.45 -2.44
N GLU A 234 -0.86 32.01 -3.46
CA GLU A 234 -0.68 33.42 -3.89
C GLU A 234 -1.02 34.43 -2.78
N ASN A 235 -1.91 34.06 -1.87
CA ASN A 235 -2.33 34.89 -0.75
C ASN A 235 -1.62 34.53 0.57
N GLY A 236 -0.58 33.68 0.52
CA GLY A 236 0.20 33.29 1.70
C GLY A 236 -0.55 32.37 2.67
N CYS A 237 -1.61 31.69 2.21
CA CYS A 237 -2.39 30.74 2.98
C CYS A 237 -2.24 29.31 2.44
N SER A 238 -2.46 28.32 3.30
CA SER A 238 -2.59 26.90 2.93
C SER A 238 -4.05 26.42 3.06
N PRO A 239 -4.52 25.47 2.22
CA PRO A 239 -5.78 24.78 2.44
C PRO A 239 -5.94 24.19 3.85
N ASP A 240 -4.83 23.82 4.50
CA ASP A 240 -4.85 23.23 5.85
C ASP A 240 -5.32 24.21 6.93
N GLU A 241 -5.13 25.51 6.75
CA GLU A 241 -5.61 26.55 7.69
C GLU A 241 -7.14 26.59 7.78
N PHE A 242 -7.83 26.04 6.76
CA PHE A 242 -9.29 25.96 6.70
C PHE A 242 -9.81 24.58 7.12
N LYS A 243 -8.94 23.61 7.41
CA LYS A 243 -9.34 22.28 7.89
C LYS A 243 -9.58 22.34 9.40
N VAL A 244 -10.83 22.15 9.80
CA VAL A 244 -11.19 21.98 11.21
C VAL A 244 -11.26 20.50 11.53
N ASN A 245 -10.37 20.02 12.40
CA ASN A 245 -10.44 18.67 12.92
C ASN A 245 -11.69 18.51 13.81
N ARG A 246 -12.63 17.67 13.38
CA ARG A 246 -13.79 17.27 14.17
C ARG A 246 -13.69 15.78 14.45
N PRO A 247 -13.31 15.36 15.67
CA PRO A 247 -13.26 13.95 16.00
C PRO A 247 -14.65 13.34 15.91
N TYR A 248 -14.74 12.14 15.35
CA TYR A 248 -15.95 11.31 15.38
C TYR A 248 -15.57 9.91 15.82
N SER A 249 -16.48 9.27 16.55
CA SER A 249 -16.32 7.88 17.00
C SER A 249 -17.17 6.97 16.13
N PHE A 250 -16.62 5.81 15.80
CA PHE A 250 -17.35 4.75 15.10
C PHE A 250 -16.90 3.40 15.66
N LEU A 251 -17.76 2.39 15.53
CA LEU A 251 -17.42 1.01 15.87
C LEU A 251 -16.63 0.41 14.72
N GLU A 252 -15.40 -0.04 14.99
CA GLU A 252 -14.61 -0.85 14.06
C GLU A 252 -14.77 -2.33 14.47
N MET A 253 -15.21 -3.17 13.54
CA MET A 253 -15.26 -4.63 13.71
C MET A 253 -14.23 -5.27 12.79
N LYS A 254 -13.34 -6.08 13.36
CA LYS A 254 -12.34 -6.84 12.61
C LYS A 254 -12.52 -8.33 12.87
N LYS A 255 -12.63 -9.08 11.77
CA LYS A 255 -12.61 -10.53 11.80
C LYS A 255 -11.20 -11.02 11.52
N VAL A 256 -10.81 -12.04 12.28
CA VAL A 256 -9.70 -12.91 11.94
C VAL A 256 -10.18 -13.76 10.76
N VAL A 257 -9.46 -13.69 9.63
CA VAL A 257 -9.75 -14.50 8.43
C VAL A 257 -8.88 -15.74 8.44
#